data_AF-A0A9X6L115-F1
#
_entry.id   AF-A0A9X6L115-F1
#
_cell.length_a   1.000
_cell.length_b   1.000
_cell.length_c   1.000
_cell.angle_alpha   90.00
_cell.angle_beta   90.00
_cell.angle_gamma   90.00
#
_symmetry.space_group_name_H-M   'P 1'
#
loop_
_entity.id
_entity.type
_entity.pdbx_description
1 polymer ?
#
loop_
_entity_poly.entity_id
_entity_poly.type
_entity_poly.pdbx_seq_one_letter_code
_entity_poly.pdbx_strand_id
1 'polypeptide(L)'
;MWNIKEEDLDKFRMTCQGRLSSEGAAGFMFGTIFYISIFMFIIFVGDLNYYNIFFDRTIVKTEIVLFSIQIIFLIIYLFPKACFKFQKLQTLVILLYAFQLGTILFVVSIVSEMADNSTGRMYTWLLFVGAVIIHIVATLDTFKQASEGAFSSGERSTSFFSKTKGAMIKGAIIYVLILLILMYFQNDYSIDFFVMYGVGTVLMYAVAIGVAEFQLLAYCRFKFKSFNMSWAENERMRGRI
;
A
#
# COMPACT_ATOMS: atom_id res chain seq x y z
N MET A 1 3.64 -3.42 23.90
CA MET A 1 2.50 -3.85 23.05
C MET A 1 1.35 -2.88 23.29
N TRP A 2 0.76 -2.29 22.25
CA TRP A 2 -0.30 -1.28 22.40
C TRP A 2 -1.56 -1.89 23.04
N ASN A 3 -2.12 -1.23 24.06
CA ASN A 3 -3.32 -1.71 24.77
C ASN A 3 -4.61 -1.29 24.04
N ILE A 4 -4.81 -1.83 22.83
CA ILE A 4 -6.00 -1.53 22.02
C ILE A 4 -7.17 -2.40 22.50
N LYS A 5 -8.27 -1.74 22.85
CA LYS A 5 -9.55 -2.36 23.23
C LYS A 5 -10.55 -2.34 22.09
N GLU A 6 -11.47 -3.31 22.06
CA GLU A 6 -12.48 -3.43 21.01
C GLU A 6 -13.50 -2.28 21.03
N GLU A 7 -13.90 -1.84 22.23
CA GLU A 7 -14.84 -0.71 22.46
C GLU A 7 -14.34 0.63 21.87
N ASP A 8 -13.02 0.77 21.74
CA ASP A 8 -12.37 1.97 21.24
C ASP A 8 -12.28 2.00 19.69
N LEU A 9 -12.86 1.02 18.99
CA LEU A 9 -12.72 0.83 17.55
C LEU A 9 -14.03 0.88 16.76
N ASP A 10 -15.16 1.27 17.36
CA ASP A 10 -16.47 1.22 16.69
C ASP A 10 -16.51 2.00 15.37
N LYS A 11 -15.95 3.20 15.33
CA LYS A 11 -15.91 4.03 14.10
C LYS A 11 -14.98 3.42 13.05
N PHE A 12 -13.87 2.83 13.49
CA PHE A 12 -12.97 2.11 12.59
C PHE A 12 -13.67 0.86 12.03
N ARG A 13 -14.41 0.11 12.84
CA ARG A 13 -15.18 -1.05 12.40
C ARG A 13 -16.24 -0.67 11.36
N MET A 14 -17.00 0.40 11.59
CA MET A 14 -17.97 0.93 10.60
C MET A 14 -17.27 1.30 9.28
N THR A 15 -16.12 1.98 9.38
CA THR A 15 -15.28 2.31 8.21
C THR A 15 -14.85 1.05 7.45
N CYS A 16 -14.45 0.01 8.19
CA CYS A 16 -14.05 -1.27 7.62
C CYS A 16 -15.21 -2.05 7.00
N GLN A 17 -16.42 -1.94 7.53
CA GLN A 17 -17.61 -2.57 6.95
C GLN A 17 -18.07 -1.90 5.65
N GLY A 18 -17.77 -0.61 5.47
CA GLY A 18 -17.96 0.09 4.20
C GLY A 18 -16.78 -0.12 3.26
N ARG A 19 -15.75 0.73 3.40
CA ARG A 19 -14.67 0.88 2.41
C ARG A 19 -13.69 -0.31 2.39
N LEU A 20 -13.46 -0.98 3.53
CA LEU A 20 -12.54 -2.12 3.65
C LEU A 20 -13.27 -3.45 3.81
N SER A 21 -14.49 -3.52 3.27
CA SER A 21 -15.31 -4.72 3.34
C SER A 21 -14.65 -5.85 2.55
N SER A 22 -15.06 -7.09 2.82
CA SER A 22 -14.55 -8.26 2.08
C SER A 22 -14.82 -8.17 0.57
N GLU A 23 -15.84 -7.43 0.15
CA GLU A 23 -16.13 -7.11 -1.25
C GLU A 23 -15.30 -5.93 -1.77
N GLY A 24 -15.16 -4.86 -0.98
CA GLY A 24 -14.27 -3.73 -1.29
C GLY A 24 -12.81 -4.18 -1.47
N ALA A 25 -12.39 -5.17 -0.69
CA ALA A 25 -11.09 -5.84 -0.83
C ALA A 25 -10.91 -6.48 -2.21
N ALA A 26 -11.93 -7.15 -2.75
CA ALA A 26 -11.87 -7.71 -4.10
C ALA A 26 -11.76 -6.61 -5.16
N GLY A 27 -12.52 -5.51 -5.00
CA GLY A 27 -12.39 -4.33 -5.87
C GLY A 27 -10.99 -3.72 -5.86
N PHE A 28 -10.39 -3.57 -4.67
CA PHE A 28 -9.00 -3.13 -4.52
C PHE A 28 -8.01 -4.08 -5.20
N MET A 29 -8.20 -5.40 -5.04
CA MET A 29 -7.36 -6.42 -5.70
C MET A 29 -7.43 -6.29 -7.22
N PHE A 30 -8.63 -6.20 -7.80
CA PHE A 30 -8.82 -6.02 -9.23
C PHE A 30 -8.16 -4.74 -9.76
N GLY A 31 -8.43 -3.60 -9.12
CA GLY A 31 -7.85 -2.32 -9.55
C GLY A 31 -6.32 -2.32 -9.49
N THR A 32 -5.77 -2.91 -8.43
CA THR A 32 -4.31 -3.04 -8.26
C THR A 32 -3.69 -3.95 -9.30
N ILE A 33 -4.29 -5.11 -9.60
CA ILE A 33 -3.79 -6.02 -10.65
C ILE A 33 -3.84 -5.35 -12.01
N PHE A 34 -4.94 -4.67 -12.35
CA PHE A 34 -5.04 -3.94 -13.60
C PHE A 34 -3.92 -2.90 -13.74
N TYR A 35 -3.70 -2.11 -12.69
CA TYR A 35 -2.65 -1.10 -12.65
C TYR A 35 -1.24 -1.71 -12.77
N ILE A 36 -0.92 -2.70 -11.94
CA ILE A 36 0.39 -3.36 -11.93
C ILE A 36 0.66 -4.07 -13.27
N SER A 37 -0.36 -4.62 -13.92
CA SER A 37 -0.20 -5.30 -15.22
C SER A 37 0.38 -4.40 -16.30
N ILE A 38 0.02 -3.11 -16.30
CA ILE A 38 0.55 -2.12 -17.27
C ILE A 38 2.08 -1.99 -17.10
N PHE A 39 2.54 -1.87 -15.86
CA PHE A 39 3.97 -1.71 -15.57
C PHE A 39 4.73 -3.04 -15.66
N MET A 40 4.06 -4.16 -15.37
CA MET A 40 4.64 -5.48 -15.59
C MET A 40 4.91 -5.75 -17.06
N PHE A 41 4.05 -5.27 -17.96
CA PHE A 41 4.34 -5.32 -19.39
C PHE A 41 5.65 -4.61 -19.73
N ILE A 42 5.90 -3.43 -19.17
CA ILE A 42 7.17 -2.69 -19.36
C ILE A 42 8.35 -3.51 -18.86
N ILE A 43 8.24 -4.10 -17.66
CA ILE A 43 9.29 -4.95 -17.08
C ILE A 43 9.57 -6.19 -17.94
N PHE A 44 8.53 -6.83 -18.50
CA PHE A 44 8.68 -8.02 -19.34
C PHE A 44 9.19 -7.73 -20.76
N VAL A 45 8.87 -6.57 -21.32
CA VAL A 45 9.42 -6.11 -22.60
C VAL A 45 10.89 -5.72 -22.46
N GLY A 46 11.29 -5.23 -21.28
CA GLY A 46 12.71 -5.04 -20.94
C GLY A 46 13.47 -6.37 -20.91
N ASP A 47 14.70 -6.39 -21.44
CA ASP A 47 15.53 -7.60 -21.42
C ASP A 47 15.99 -7.92 -19.98
N LEU A 48 15.65 -9.13 -19.49
CA LEU A 48 16.04 -9.61 -18.17
C LEU A 48 17.57 -9.76 -18.00
N ASN A 49 18.34 -9.69 -19.09
CA ASN A 49 19.80 -9.75 -19.10
C ASN A 49 20.48 -8.37 -19.01
N TYR A 50 19.72 -7.26 -19.09
CA TYR A 50 20.26 -5.91 -18.94
C TYR A 50 20.65 -5.57 -17.48
N TYR A 51 20.35 -6.46 -16.54
CA TYR A 51 20.54 -6.24 -15.11
C TYR A 51 21.96 -6.62 -14.65
N ASN A 52 22.90 -5.68 -14.78
CA ASN A 52 24.27 -5.90 -14.35
C ASN A 52 24.45 -5.92 -12.82
N ILE A 53 23.52 -5.34 -12.06
CA ILE A 53 23.58 -5.26 -10.59
C ILE A 53 22.72 -6.35 -9.96
N PHE A 54 23.34 -7.19 -9.12
CA PHE A 54 22.68 -8.32 -8.45
C PHE A 54 21.44 -7.93 -7.64
N PHE A 55 21.48 -6.77 -7.00
CA PHE A 55 20.40 -6.29 -6.15
C PHE A 55 19.16 -5.88 -6.95
N ASP A 56 19.35 -5.10 -8.02
CA ASP A 56 18.28 -4.68 -8.93
C ASP A 56 17.60 -5.90 -9.58
N ARG A 57 18.41 -6.87 -10.02
CA ARG A 57 17.91 -8.15 -10.56
C ARG A 57 17.08 -8.93 -9.54
N THR A 58 17.50 -8.93 -8.28
CA THR A 58 16.76 -9.59 -7.19
C THR A 58 15.40 -8.93 -6.99
N ILE A 59 15.35 -7.60 -6.95
CA ILE A 59 14.11 -6.83 -6.76
C ILE A 59 13.12 -7.10 -7.90
N VAL A 60 13.56 -7.01 -9.16
CA VAL A 60 12.71 -7.28 -10.32
C VAL A 60 12.14 -8.70 -10.28
N LYS A 61 12.98 -9.70 -9.96
CA LYS A 61 12.53 -11.09 -9.80
C LYS A 61 11.51 -11.24 -8.67
N THR A 62 11.75 -10.60 -7.53
CA THR A 62 10.81 -10.59 -6.41
C THR A 62 9.47 -10.01 -6.86
N GLU A 63 9.46 -8.91 -7.62
CA GLU A 63 8.23 -8.27 -8.08
C GLU A 63 7.42 -9.18 -9.03
N ILE A 64 8.09 -9.90 -9.93
CA ILE A 64 7.45 -10.88 -10.82
C ILE A 64 6.81 -12.03 -10.01
N VAL A 65 7.51 -12.52 -8.99
CA VAL A 65 7.00 -13.57 -8.09
C VAL A 65 5.80 -13.06 -7.30
N LEU A 66 5.88 -11.84 -6.74
CA LEU A 66 4.79 -11.22 -6.01
C LEU A 66 3.55 -11.07 -6.90
N PHE A 67 3.70 -10.59 -8.13
CA PHE A 67 2.60 -10.48 -9.10
C PHE A 67 1.93 -11.83 -9.41
N SER A 68 2.75 -12.86 -9.61
CA SER A 68 2.25 -14.22 -9.87
C SER A 68 1.43 -14.74 -8.68
N ILE A 69 1.92 -14.53 -7.46
CA ILE A 69 1.20 -14.87 -6.23
C ILE A 69 -0.11 -14.08 -6.11
N GLN A 70 -0.09 -12.79 -6.47
CA GLN A 70 -1.28 -11.96 -6.43
C GLN A 70 -2.36 -12.48 -7.38
N ILE A 71 -2.02 -12.86 -8.61
CA ILE A 71 -2.97 -13.45 -9.57
C ILE A 71 -3.64 -14.71 -8.98
N ILE A 72 -2.86 -15.60 -8.35
CA ILE A 72 -3.40 -16.80 -7.71
C ILE A 72 -4.42 -16.42 -6.63
N PHE A 73 -4.09 -15.46 -5.77
CA PHE A 73 -5.02 -14.99 -4.74
C PHE A 73 -6.25 -14.29 -5.32
N LEU A 74 -6.11 -13.52 -6.41
CA LEU A 74 -7.25 -12.90 -7.08
C LEU A 74 -8.26 -13.97 -7.48
N ILE A 75 -7.82 -15.03 -8.15
CA ILE A 75 -8.66 -16.15 -8.61
C ILE A 75 -9.40 -16.79 -7.41
N ILE A 76 -8.70 -17.01 -6.29
CA ILE A 76 -9.32 -17.57 -5.08
C ILE A 76 -10.41 -16.63 -4.52
N TYR A 77 -10.15 -15.32 -4.49
CA TYR A 77 -11.06 -14.32 -3.95
C TYR A 77 -12.12 -13.82 -4.95
N LEU A 78 -12.15 -14.33 -6.19
CA LEU A 78 -13.30 -14.16 -7.10
C LEU A 78 -14.56 -14.83 -6.56
N PHE A 79 -14.41 -15.87 -5.73
CA PHE A 79 -15.52 -16.56 -5.12
C PHE A 79 -15.95 -15.83 -3.83
N PRO A 80 -17.14 -15.19 -3.77
CA PRO A 80 -17.51 -14.37 -2.62
C PRO A 80 -17.45 -15.14 -1.29
N LYS A 81 -17.87 -16.41 -1.27
CA LYS A 81 -17.78 -17.29 -0.10
C LYS A 81 -16.35 -17.44 0.43
N ALA A 82 -15.33 -17.43 -0.44
CA ALA A 82 -13.93 -17.50 -0.02
C ALA A 82 -13.49 -16.21 0.70
N CYS A 83 -13.96 -15.04 0.25
CA CYS A 83 -13.70 -13.76 0.92
C CYS A 83 -14.16 -13.78 2.38
N PHE A 84 -15.37 -14.29 2.65
CA PHE A 84 -15.91 -14.35 4.02
C PHE A 84 -15.33 -15.51 4.84
N LYS A 85 -14.95 -16.64 4.20
CA LYS A 85 -14.32 -17.76 4.90
C LYS A 85 -12.88 -17.46 5.33
N PHE A 86 -12.12 -16.77 4.50
CA PHE A 86 -10.68 -16.54 4.68
C PHE A 86 -10.33 -15.06 4.92
N GLN A 87 -11.15 -14.35 5.70
CA GLN A 87 -11.01 -12.90 5.93
C GLN A 87 -9.66 -12.47 6.55
N LYS A 88 -9.09 -13.29 7.43
CA LYS A 88 -7.79 -13.02 8.04
C LYS A 88 -6.66 -13.09 7.01
N LEU A 89 -6.66 -14.14 6.19
CA LEU A 89 -5.72 -14.27 5.08
C LEU A 89 -5.93 -13.15 4.06
N GLN A 90 -7.19 -12.80 3.76
CA GLN A 90 -7.52 -11.75 2.82
C GLN A 90 -6.88 -10.41 3.21
N THR A 91 -6.87 -10.06 4.52
CA THR A 91 -6.20 -8.84 4.97
C THR A 91 -4.68 -8.86 4.77
N LEU A 92 -4.03 -10.02 4.90
CA LEU A 92 -2.61 -10.15 4.58
C LEU A 92 -2.35 -10.03 3.08
N VAL A 93 -3.24 -10.60 2.26
CA VAL A 93 -3.18 -10.47 0.79
C VAL A 93 -3.37 -9.01 0.37
N ILE A 94 -4.31 -8.27 0.97
CA ILE A 94 -4.49 -6.83 0.68
C ILE A 94 -3.21 -6.05 1.00
N LEU A 95 -2.50 -6.38 2.09
CA LEU A 95 -1.22 -5.77 2.42
C LEU A 95 -0.16 -6.08 1.35
N LEU A 96 -0.13 -7.30 0.82
CA LEU A 96 0.75 -7.67 -0.29
C LEU A 96 0.46 -6.85 -1.56
N TYR A 97 -0.82 -6.70 -1.88
CA TYR A 97 -1.29 -5.88 -3.00
C TYR A 97 -0.90 -4.42 -2.85
N ALA A 98 -1.13 -3.86 -1.66
CA ALA A 98 -0.78 -2.48 -1.40
C ALA A 98 0.74 -2.25 -1.40
N PHE A 99 1.54 -3.19 -0.89
CA PHE A 99 2.99 -3.14 -0.99
C PHE A 99 3.42 -3.02 -2.45
N GLN A 100 2.98 -3.95 -3.30
CA GLN A 100 3.36 -3.97 -4.71
C GLN A 100 2.84 -2.75 -5.49
N LEU A 101 1.63 -2.27 -5.16
CA LEU A 101 1.09 -1.02 -5.72
C LEU A 101 2.01 0.18 -5.43
N GLY A 102 2.58 0.23 -4.22
CA GLY A 102 3.51 1.29 -3.81
C GLY A 102 4.89 1.16 -4.43
N THR A 103 5.35 -0.06 -4.77
CA THR A 103 6.72 -0.32 -5.23
C THR A 103 6.86 -0.48 -6.74
N ILE A 104 5.80 -0.78 -7.49
CA ILE A 104 5.92 -1.16 -8.90
C ILE A 104 6.61 -0.11 -9.77
N LEU A 105 6.30 1.18 -9.59
CA LEU A 105 6.94 2.27 -10.35
C LEU A 105 8.38 2.54 -9.94
N PHE A 106 8.72 2.27 -8.67
CA PHE A 106 10.10 2.25 -8.23
C PHE A 106 10.88 1.15 -8.97
N VAL A 107 10.31 -0.05 -9.12
CA VAL A 107 10.92 -1.14 -9.89
C VAL A 107 11.03 -0.78 -11.38
N VAL A 108 10.02 -0.15 -11.96
CA VAL A 108 10.08 0.36 -13.36
C VAL A 108 11.20 1.38 -13.54
N SER A 109 11.40 2.26 -12.57
CA SER A 109 12.47 3.26 -12.64
C SER A 109 13.87 2.64 -12.67
N ILE A 110 14.08 1.53 -11.94
CA ILE A 110 15.35 0.78 -11.94
C ILE A 110 15.65 0.17 -13.33
N VAL A 111 14.62 -0.23 -14.08
CA VAL A 111 14.77 -0.90 -15.38
C VAL A 111 14.65 0.02 -16.60
N SER A 112 14.53 1.33 -16.37
CA SER A 112 14.34 2.34 -17.43
C SER A 112 15.54 3.28 -17.53
N GLU A 113 15.37 4.57 -17.86
CA GLU A 113 16.46 5.53 -18.08
C GLU A 113 17.46 5.65 -16.90
N MET A 114 17.11 5.15 -15.70
CA MET A 114 18.02 5.11 -14.54
C MET A 114 18.93 3.87 -14.46
N ALA A 115 18.74 2.87 -15.31
CA ALA A 115 19.44 1.57 -15.23
C ALA A 115 20.97 1.71 -15.24
N ASP A 116 21.51 2.69 -15.96
CA ASP A 116 22.95 2.96 -16.04
C ASP A 116 23.40 4.25 -15.33
N ASN A 117 22.46 5.03 -14.80
CA ASN A 117 22.76 6.28 -14.10
C ASN A 117 22.89 6.09 -12.58
N SER A 118 24.13 6.07 -12.08
CA SER A 118 24.42 5.90 -10.65
C SER A 118 23.82 6.99 -9.75
N THR A 119 23.82 8.25 -10.21
CA THR A 119 23.26 9.39 -9.48
C THR A 119 21.74 9.31 -9.38
N GLY A 120 21.07 9.03 -10.50
CA GLY A 120 19.62 8.82 -10.53
C GLY A 120 19.17 7.65 -9.65
N ARG A 121 19.90 6.53 -9.68
CA ARG A 121 19.64 5.39 -8.77
C ARG A 121 19.75 5.79 -7.31
N MET A 122 20.76 6.59 -6.93
CA MET A 122 20.90 7.06 -5.55
C MET A 122 19.66 7.86 -5.10
N TYR A 123 19.16 8.79 -5.92
CA TYR A 123 17.93 9.54 -5.61
C TYR A 123 16.71 8.63 -5.46
N THR A 124 16.57 7.65 -6.33
CA THR A 124 15.52 6.64 -6.27
C THR A 124 15.55 5.82 -4.99
N TRP A 125 16.73 5.38 -4.57
CA TRP A 125 16.90 4.69 -3.30
C TRP A 125 16.60 5.58 -2.10
N LEU A 126 17.01 6.85 -2.13
CA LEU A 126 16.68 7.81 -1.08
C LEU A 126 15.16 8.01 -0.96
N LEU A 127 14.47 8.20 -2.09
CA LEU A 127 13.01 8.34 -2.13
C LEU A 127 12.29 7.11 -1.57
N PHE A 128 12.76 5.91 -1.89
CA PHE A 128 12.23 4.66 -1.35
C PHE A 128 12.45 4.54 0.17
N VAL A 129 13.67 4.83 0.65
CA VAL A 129 13.97 4.84 2.10
C VAL A 129 13.10 5.85 2.83
N GLY A 130 12.89 7.04 2.25
CA GLY A 130 11.97 8.03 2.78
C GLY A 130 10.54 7.49 2.90
N ALA A 131 10.02 6.80 1.88
CA ALA A 131 8.69 6.18 1.94
C ALA A 131 8.59 5.11 3.04
N VAL A 132 9.64 4.30 3.24
CA VAL A 132 9.71 3.30 4.33
C VAL A 132 9.65 3.98 5.70
N ILE A 133 10.41 5.06 5.92
CA ILE A 133 10.39 5.83 7.18
C ILE A 133 8.98 6.39 7.44
N ILE A 134 8.38 6.99 6.41
CA ILE A 134 7.02 7.54 6.46
C ILE A 134 6.01 6.45 6.82
N HIS A 135 6.11 5.28 6.20
CA HIS A 135 5.24 4.14 6.51
C HIS A 135 5.36 3.73 7.98
N ILE A 136 6.59 3.55 8.49
CA ILE A 136 6.82 3.16 9.90
C ILE A 136 6.16 4.16 10.85
N VAL A 137 6.38 5.46 10.64
CA VAL A 137 5.81 6.51 11.49
C VAL A 137 4.28 6.53 11.37
N ALA A 138 3.72 6.38 10.16
CA ALA A 138 2.28 6.32 9.94
C ALA A 138 1.62 5.13 10.64
N THR A 139 2.28 3.97 10.64
CA THR A 139 1.83 2.77 11.35
C THR A 139 1.87 2.98 12.85
N LEU A 140 2.99 3.47 13.41
CA LEU A 140 3.11 3.75 14.84
C LEU A 140 2.04 4.74 15.32
N ASP A 141 1.84 5.83 14.59
CA ASP A 141 0.82 6.83 14.91
C ASP A 141 -0.61 6.24 14.82
N THR A 142 -0.88 5.38 13.83
CA THR A 142 -2.19 4.72 13.68
C THR A 142 -2.49 3.77 14.85
N PHE A 143 -1.52 2.96 15.26
CA PHE A 143 -1.69 2.07 16.41
C PHE A 143 -1.77 2.84 17.74
N LYS A 144 -1.03 3.96 17.86
CA LYS A 144 -1.16 4.88 18.98
C LYS A 144 -2.57 5.44 19.10
N GLN A 145 -3.08 6.03 18.02
CA GLN A 145 -4.45 6.54 17.95
C GLN A 145 -5.47 5.47 18.35
N ALA A 146 -5.33 4.25 17.82
CA ALA A 146 -6.20 3.14 18.19
C ALA A 146 -6.16 2.81 19.69
N SER A 147 -5.00 2.89 20.33
CA SER A 147 -4.86 2.63 21.77
C SER A 147 -5.39 3.75 22.66
N GLU A 148 -5.48 4.98 22.14
CA GLU A 148 -5.96 6.16 22.87
C GLU A 148 -7.49 6.35 22.72
N GLY A 149 -8.15 5.53 21.89
CA GLY A 149 -9.59 5.61 21.65
C GLY A 149 -10.00 6.59 20.56
N ALA A 150 -9.05 7.02 19.72
CA ALA A 150 -9.29 7.94 18.59
C ALA A 150 -10.34 7.42 17.59
N PHE A 151 -10.54 6.11 17.53
CA PHE A 151 -11.49 5.46 16.62
C PHE A 151 -12.79 5.02 17.28
N SER A 152 -13.06 5.51 18.49
CA SER A 152 -14.33 5.31 19.17
C SER A 152 -15.44 6.17 18.54
N SER A 153 -16.69 5.86 18.90
CA SER A 153 -17.89 6.64 18.58
C SER A 153 -18.17 7.78 19.57
N GLY A 154 -17.40 7.87 20.66
CA GLY A 154 -17.57 8.87 21.71
C GLY A 154 -16.76 10.16 21.51
N GLU A 155 -16.66 10.99 22.55
CA GLU A 155 -15.98 12.30 22.53
C GLU A 155 -14.48 12.23 22.17
N ARG A 156 -13.84 11.07 22.40
CA ARG A 156 -12.43 10.82 22.05
C ARG A 156 -12.21 10.60 20.55
N SER A 157 -13.27 10.56 19.74
CA SER A 157 -13.19 10.29 18.30
C SER A 157 -12.42 11.38 17.56
N THR A 158 -11.39 11.00 16.79
CA THR A 158 -10.64 11.91 15.92
C THR A 158 -10.58 11.41 14.48
N SER A 159 -10.03 12.23 13.58
CA SER A 159 -9.74 11.82 12.20
C SER A 159 -8.55 10.86 12.16
N PHE A 160 -8.52 9.94 11.19
CA PHE A 160 -7.35 9.09 10.89
C PHE A 160 -6.07 9.93 10.65
N PHE A 161 -6.23 11.08 10.00
CA PHE A 161 -5.17 12.06 9.80
C PHE A 161 -4.97 12.87 11.07
N SER A 162 -4.12 12.36 11.95
CA SER A 162 -3.67 13.06 13.15
C SER A 162 -2.82 14.28 12.79
N LYS A 163 -2.59 15.15 13.79
CA LYS A 163 -1.60 16.23 13.67
C LYS A 163 -0.20 15.69 13.31
N THR A 164 0.18 14.53 13.84
CA THR A 164 1.44 13.84 13.52
C THR A 164 1.52 13.51 12.03
N LYS A 165 0.49 12.86 11.47
CA LYS A 165 0.44 12.53 10.03
C LYS A 165 0.41 13.79 9.17
N GLY A 166 -0.31 14.82 9.58
CA GLY A 166 -0.30 16.11 8.88
C GLY A 166 1.09 16.75 8.81
N ALA A 167 1.84 16.76 9.92
CA ALA A 167 3.20 17.27 9.95
C ALA A 167 4.16 16.41 9.11
N MET A 168 4.02 15.08 9.21
CA MET A 168 4.76 14.11 8.42
C MET A 168 4.53 14.30 6.91
N ILE A 169 3.28 14.46 6.46
CA ILE A 169 2.95 14.72 5.05
C ILE A 169 3.64 15.98 4.54
N LYS A 170 3.62 17.07 5.32
CA LYS A 170 4.33 18.31 4.96
C LYS A 170 5.83 18.08 4.82
N GLY A 171 6.44 17.37 5.77
CA GLY A 171 7.86 17.01 5.71
C GLY A 171 8.20 16.13 4.50
N ALA A 172 7.36 15.13 4.20
CA ALA A 172 7.51 14.26 3.05
C ALA A 172 7.42 15.04 1.72
N ILE A 173 6.48 15.98 1.60
CA ILE A 173 6.35 16.83 0.41
C ILE A 173 7.63 17.63 0.18
N ILE A 174 8.17 18.27 1.22
CA ILE A 174 9.41 19.05 1.12
C ILE A 174 10.58 18.15 0.71
N TYR A 175 10.72 17.00 1.37
CA TYR A 175 11.76 16.01 1.08
C TYR A 175 11.71 15.51 -0.37
N VAL A 176 10.54 15.08 -0.82
CA VAL A 176 10.32 14.57 -2.18
C VAL A 176 10.62 15.66 -3.21
N LEU A 177 10.12 16.89 -3.01
CA LEU A 177 10.36 18.00 -3.95
C LEU A 177 11.85 18.34 -4.06
N ILE A 178 12.57 18.39 -2.95
CA ILE A 178 14.02 18.65 -2.96
C ILE A 178 14.74 17.56 -3.78
N LEU A 179 14.47 16.28 -3.52
CA LEU A 179 15.12 15.19 -4.24
C LEU A 179 14.76 15.16 -5.72
N LEU A 180 13.49 15.41 -6.07
CA LEU A 180 13.07 15.48 -7.47
C LEU A 180 13.77 16.65 -8.19
N ILE A 181 13.81 17.85 -7.61
CA ILE A 181 14.49 19.01 -8.19
C ILE A 181 15.98 18.72 -8.39
N LEU A 182 16.66 18.16 -7.38
CA LEU A 182 18.07 17.81 -7.49
C LEU A 182 18.30 16.76 -8.58
N MET A 183 17.44 15.75 -8.66
CA MET A 183 17.53 14.71 -9.69
C MET A 183 17.32 15.29 -11.09
N TYR A 184 16.38 16.22 -11.27
CA TYR A 184 16.13 16.89 -12.55
C TYR A 184 17.34 17.68 -13.04
N PHE A 185 18.02 18.43 -12.16
CA PHE A 185 19.17 19.24 -12.57
C PHE A 185 20.48 18.45 -12.73
N GLN A 186 20.60 17.29 -12.08
CA GLN A 186 21.82 16.49 -12.11
C GLN A 186 21.81 15.38 -13.17
N ASN A 187 20.67 15.15 -13.82
CA ASN A 187 20.50 14.07 -14.79
C ASN A 187 19.75 14.58 -16.01
N ASP A 188 20.17 14.16 -17.20
CA ASP A 188 19.55 14.55 -18.47
C ASP A 188 18.39 13.60 -18.82
N TYR A 189 17.38 13.55 -17.94
CA TYR A 189 16.20 12.73 -18.13
C TYR A 189 15.15 13.42 -19.00
N SER A 190 14.43 12.62 -19.78
CA SER A 190 13.29 13.14 -20.54
C SER A 190 12.19 13.69 -19.60
N ILE A 191 11.48 14.72 -20.06
CA ILE A 191 10.36 15.30 -19.28
C ILE A 191 9.29 14.23 -19.03
N ASP A 192 8.98 13.40 -20.04
CA ASP A 192 7.99 12.34 -19.94
C ASP A 192 8.36 11.31 -18.87
N PHE A 193 9.63 10.91 -18.82
CA PHE A 193 10.15 10.04 -17.77
C PHE A 193 9.98 10.69 -16.38
N PHE A 194 10.36 11.96 -16.25
CA PHE A 194 10.30 12.66 -14.97
C PHE A 194 8.87 12.87 -14.46
N VAL A 195 7.91 13.12 -15.35
CA VAL A 195 6.48 13.20 -15.01
C VAL A 195 5.97 11.85 -14.49
N MET A 196 6.25 10.76 -15.21
CA MET A 196 5.85 9.41 -14.80
C MET A 196 6.46 9.04 -13.44
N TYR A 197 7.74 9.36 -13.25
CA TYR A 197 8.46 9.11 -12.02
C TYR A 197 7.92 9.94 -10.85
N GLY A 198 7.59 11.22 -11.07
CA GLY A 198 6.95 12.08 -10.09
C GLY A 198 5.59 11.54 -9.65
N VAL A 199 4.74 11.11 -10.59
CA VAL A 199 3.45 10.47 -10.29
C VAL A 199 3.65 9.21 -9.46
N GLY A 200 4.60 8.35 -9.83
CA GLY A 200 4.89 7.14 -9.08
C GLY A 200 5.43 7.39 -7.68
N THR A 201 6.23 8.44 -7.50
CA THR A 201 6.71 8.86 -6.18
C THR A 201 5.56 9.33 -5.29
N VAL A 202 4.64 10.13 -5.82
CA VAL A 202 3.44 10.56 -5.08
C VAL A 202 2.59 9.35 -4.69
N LEU A 203 2.38 8.40 -5.61
CA LEU A 203 1.64 7.17 -5.34
C LEU A 203 2.30 6.35 -4.23
N MET A 204 3.62 6.12 -4.30
CA MET A 204 4.39 5.37 -3.32
C MET A 204 4.20 5.94 -1.90
N TYR A 205 4.31 7.27 -1.75
CA TYR A 205 4.13 7.92 -0.45
C TYR A 205 2.67 7.91 0.03
N ALA A 206 1.70 8.08 -0.87
CA ALA A 206 0.29 7.97 -0.53
C ALA A 206 -0.06 6.56 -0.03
N VAL A 207 0.43 5.53 -0.71
CA VAL A 207 0.28 4.12 -0.31
C VAL A 207 0.99 3.87 1.02
N ALA A 208 2.23 4.33 1.19
CA ALA A 208 2.98 4.19 2.45
C ALA A 208 2.19 4.71 3.67
N ILE A 209 1.46 5.82 3.52
CA ILE A 209 0.61 6.36 4.58
C ILE A 209 -0.68 5.53 4.74
N GLY A 210 -1.35 5.21 3.62
CA GLY A 210 -2.64 4.51 3.61
C GLY A 210 -2.58 3.07 4.15
N VAL A 211 -1.49 2.35 3.89
CA VAL A 211 -1.30 0.96 4.31
C VAL A 211 -1.34 0.79 5.83
N ALA A 212 -1.09 1.85 6.60
CA ALA A 212 -1.25 1.83 8.05
C ALA A 212 -2.70 1.49 8.49
N GLU A 213 -3.74 1.94 7.76
CA GLU A 213 -5.13 1.52 8.01
C GLU A 213 -5.31 0.01 7.78
N PHE A 214 -4.70 -0.52 6.73
CA PHE A 214 -4.83 -1.94 6.38
C PHE A 214 -4.11 -2.83 7.38
N GLN A 215 -2.98 -2.38 7.93
CA GLN A 215 -2.26 -3.08 9.01
C GLN A 215 -3.07 -3.10 10.31
N LEU A 216 -3.73 -1.98 10.64
CA LEU A 216 -4.64 -1.94 11.79
C LEU A 216 -5.84 -2.88 11.57
N LEU A 217 -6.42 -2.91 10.36
CA LEU A 217 -7.50 -3.84 10.02
C LEU A 217 -7.05 -5.30 10.15
N ALA A 218 -5.88 -5.65 9.62
CA ALA A 218 -5.32 -6.99 9.77
C ALA A 218 -5.21 -7.34 11.26
N TYR A 219 -4.57 -6.49 12.07
CA TYR A 219 -4.49 -6.70 13.52
C TYR A 219 -5.88 -6.92 14.16
N CYS A 220 -6.87 -6.09 13.83
CA CYS A 220 -8.22 -6.20 14.38
C CYS A 220 -8.93 -7.49 13.97
N ARG A 221 -8.84 -7.92 12.71
CA ARG A 221 -9.46 -9.20 12.26
C ARG A 221 -8.83 -10.41 12.94
N PHE A 222 -7.54 -10.36 13.23
CA PHE A 222 -6.85 -11.44 13.94
C PHE A 222 -7.22 -11.46 15.43
N LYS A 223 -7.30 -10.29 16.07
CA LYS A 223 -7.52 -10.13 17.52
C LYS A 223 -9.00 -10.23 17.93
N PHE A 224 -9.91 -9.60 17.20
CA PHE A 224 -11.30 -9.40 17.60
C PHE A 224 -12.27 -10.11 16.64
N LYS A 225 -13.19 -10.89 17.20
CA LYS A 225 -14.18 -11.64 16.39
C LYS A 225 -15.13 -10.69 15.65
N SER A 226 -15.52 -9.56 16.23
CA SER A 226 -16.51 -8.65 15.61
C SER A 226 -16.04 -7.96 14.33
N PHE A 227 -14.75 -8.02 14.03
CA PHE A 227 -14.17 -7.56 12.77
C PHE A 227 -14.30 -8.57 11.62
N ASN A 228 -14.80 -9.77 11.92
CA ASN A 228 -15.10 -10.80 10.94
C ASN A 228 -16.61 -10.92 10.77
N MET A 229 -17.05 -11.13 9.53
CA MET A 229 -18.47 -11.21 9.17
C MET A 229 -18.77 -12.51 8.45
N SER A 230 -19.86 -13.20 8.77
CA SER A 230 -20.27 -14.37 8.00
C SER A 230 -20.92 -13.96 6.67
N TRP A 231 -20.89 -14.86 5.68
CA TRP A 231 -21.59 -14.66 4.41
C TRP A 231 -23.10 -14.42 4.63
N ALA A 232 -23.72 -15.17 5.54
CA ALA A 232 -25.15 -15.03 5.84
C ALA A 232 -25.49 -13.68 6.48
N GLU A 233 -24.66 -13.18 7.41
CA GLU A 233 -24.82 -11.83 7.98
C GLU A 233 -24.71 -10.75 6.92
N ASN A 234 -23.73 -10.86 6.00
CA ASN A 234 -23.58 -9.91 4.89
C ASN A 234 -24.81 -9.89 3.98
N GLU A 235 -25.30 -11.06 3.57
CA GLU A 235 -26.46 -11.15 2.68
C GLU A 235 -27.75 -10.64 3.35
N ARG A 236 -27.94 -10.85 4.66
CA ARG A 236 -29.03 -10.24 5.44
C ARG A 236 -28.92 -8.71 5.46
N MET A 237 -27.74 -8.15 5.69
CA MET A 237 -27.53 -6.70 5.67
C MET A 237 -27.81 -6.08 4.29
N ARG A 238 -27.68 -6.88 3.21
CA ARG A 238 -27.99 -6.46 1.84
C ARG A 238 -29.45 -6.71 1.44
N GLY A 239 -30.27 -7.28 2.32
CA GLY A 239 -31.66 -7.63 2.03
C GLY A 239 -31.82 -8.71 0.95
N ARG A 240 -30.83 -9.60 0.81
CA ARG A 240 -30.82 -10.69 -0.19
C ARG A 240 -31.27 -12.04 0.36
N ILE A 241 -31.49 -12.12 1.67
CA ILE A 241 -32.11 -13.24 2.40
C ILE A 241 -32.93 -12.70 3.57
#